data_AF-A0A5D4TQX7-F1
#
_entry.id   AF-A0A5D4TQX7-F1
#
_cell.length_a   1.000
_cell.length_b   1.000
_cell.length_c   1.000
_cell.angle_alpha   90.00
_cell.angle_beta   90.00
_cell.angle_gamma   90.00
#
_symmetry.space_group_name_H-M   'P 1'
#
loop_
_entity.id
_entity.type
_entity.pdbx_description
1 polymer ?
#
loop_
_entity_poly.entity_id
_entity_poly.type
_entity_poly.pdbx_seq_one_letter_code
_entity_poly.pdbx_strand_id
1 'polypeptide(L)' 'MDKKQKSPSTDLAGRTYDVSDYKKSDELSQGLAMTHEQASDSLTEGTIDGKIENLEGKDIDLPR' A
#
# COMPACT_ATOMS: atom_id res chain seq x y z
N MET A 1 10.36 -32.32 24.71
CA MET A 1 10.59 -31.65 23.41
C MET A 1 9.30 -30.94 23.05
N ASP A 2 9.18 -29.69 23.47
CA ASP A 2 7.99 -28.87 23.24
C ASP A 2 7.90 -28.48 21.77
N LYS A 3 6.87 -28.98 21.10
CA LYS A 3 6.60 -28.71 19.69
C LYS A 3 6.11 -27.27 19.59
N LYS A 4 7.03 -26.33 19.34
CA LYS A 4 6.75 -24.91 19.12
C LYS A 4 5.75 -24.80 17.96
N GLN A 5 4.49 -24.57 18.26
CA GLN A 5 3.45 -24.35 17.26
C GLN A 5 3.82 -23.07 16.50
N LYS A 6 4.15 -23.18 15.22
CA LYS A 6 4.29 -22.02 14.34
C LYS A 6 2.89 -21.42 14.17
N SER A 7 2.64 -20.30 14.83
CA SER A 7 1.41 -19.53 14.65
C SER A 7 1.35 -19.02 13.20
N PRO A 8 0.28 -19.31 12.43
CA PRO A 8 0.21 -19.03 10.99
C PRO A 8 -0.08 -17.55 10.63
N SER A 9 0.03 -16.62 11.59
CA SER A 9 -0.52 -15.27 11.46
C SER A 9 0.46 -14.20 10.97
N THR A 10 1.77 -14.46 10.95
CA THR A 10 2.78 -13.38 11.06
C THR A 10 4.15 -13.68 10.44
N ASP A 11 4.27 -14.41 9.32
CA ASP A 11 5.53 -14.37 8.55
C ASP A 11 5.64 -12.97 7.90
N LEU A 12 5.93 -11.98 8.75
CA LEU A 12 5.92 -10.54 8.51
C LEU A 12 7.22 -10.10 7.82
N ALA A 13 8.32 -10.73 8.19
CA ALA A 13 9.64 -10.39 7.65
C ALA A 13 9.75 -10.87 6.19
N GLY A 14 9.89 -9.91 5.27
CA GLY A 14 10.13 -10.18 3.85
C GLY A 14 8.89 -10.47 3.01
N ARG A 15 7.68 -10.40 3.59
CA ARG A 15 6.44 -10.49 2.82
C ARG A 15 6.22 -9.19 2.04
N THR A 16 5.90 -9.32 0.76
CA THR A 16 5.47 -8.22 -0.11
C THR A 16 3.98 -8.37 -0.44
N TYR A 17 3.38 -7.31 -0.99
CA TYR A 17 2.02 -7.34 -1.52
C TYR A 17 1.82 -8.50 -2.52
N ASP A 18 0.67 -9.15 -2.44
CA ASP A 18 0.15 -10.10 -3.42
C ASP A 18 -1.31 -9.74 -3.77
N VAL A 19 -1.74 -9.96 -5.01
CA VAL A 19 -3.10 -9.61 -5.48
C VAL A 19 -4.21 -10.29 -4.66
N SER A 20 -3.94 -11.48 -4.08
CA SER A 20 -4.88 -12.16 -3.20
C SER A 20 -5.12 -11.42 -1.87
N ASP A 21 -4.27 -10.48 -1.48
CA ASP A 21 -4.36 -9.76 -0.21
C ASP A 21 -5.61 -8.88 -0.12
N TYR A 22 -6.13 -8.39 -1.25
CA TYR A 22 -7.43 -7.71 -1.32
C TYR A 22 -8.60 -8.56 -0.83
N LYS A 23 -8.46 -9.90 -0.83
CA LYS A 23 -9.54 -10.84 -0.46
C LYS A 23 -9.35 -11.47 0.92
N LYS A 24 -8.22 -11.23 1.58
CA LYS A 24 -7.91 -11.81 2.90
C LYS A 24 -8.34 -10.87 4.01
N SER A 25 -8.82 -11.41 5.12
CA SER A 25 -9.32 -10.61 6.25
C SER A 25 -8.31 -10.36 7.37
N ASP A 26 -7.07 -10.85 7.24
CA ASP A 26 -6.03 -10.58 8.22
C ASP A 26 -5.42 -9.17 8.04
N GLU A 27 -5.01 -8.57 9.15
CA GLU A 27 -4.54 -7.19 9.22
C GLU A 27 -3.31 -6.92 8.35
N LEU A 28 -2.39 -7.89 8.26
CA LEU A 28 -1.19 -7.76 7.43
C LEU A 28 -1.56 -7.70 5.94
N SER A 29 -2.44 -8.59 5.48
CA SER A 29 -2.94 -8.55 4.10
C SER A 29 -3.69 -7.26 3.79
N GLN A 30 -4.56 -6.81 4.69
CA GLN A 30 -5.32 -5.57 4.52
C GLN A 30 -4.40 -4.34 4.45
N GLY A 31 -3.37 -4.26 5.29
CA GLY A 31 -2.37 -3.19 5.24
C GLY A 31 -1.54 -3.19 3.96
N LEU A 32 -1.12 -4.37 3.48
CA LEU A 32 -0.39 -4.50 2.21
C LEU A 32 -1.26 -4.09 1.02
N ALA A 33 -2.53 -4.51 0.99
CA ALA A 33 -3.47 -4.14 -0.05
C ALA A 33 -3.76 -2.63 -0.08
N MET A 34 -4.00 -2.04 1.10
CA MET A 34 -4.26 -0.60 1.24
C MET A 34 -3.08 0.26 0.78
N THR A 35 -1.84 -0.11 1.14
CA THR A 35 -0.66 0.65 0.72
C THR A 35 -0.35 0.48 -0.78
N HIS A 36 -0.64 -0.68 -1.36
CA HIS A 36 -0.56 -0.88 -2.80
C HIS A 36 -1.55 0.01 -3.57
N GLU A 37 -2.79 0.11 -3.08
CA GLU A 37 -3.82 0.99 -3.63
C GLU A 37 -3.38 2.46 -3.54
N GLN A 38 -2.98 2.93 -2.35
CA GLN A 38 -2.49 4.30 -2.15
C GLN A 38 -1.33 4.67 -3.10
N ALA A 39 -0.39 3.76 -3.34
CA ALA A 39 0.71 3.98 -4.28
C ALA A 39 0.23 4.05 -5.73
N SER A 40 -0.73 3.19 -6.10
CA SER A 40 -1.30 3.15 -7.46
C SER A 40 -2.14 4.39 -7.76
N ASP A 41 -2.95 4.82 -6.79
CA ASP A 41 -3.77 6.03 -6.87
C ASP A 41 -2.87 7.26 -6.99
N SER A 42 -1.82 7.36 -6.15
CA SER A 42 -0.87 8.48 -6.22
C SER A 42 -0.16 8.56 -7.58
N LEU A 43 0.14 7.41 -8.20
CA LEU A 43 0.78 7.36 -9.52
C LEU A 43 -0.19 7.75 -10.65
N THR A 44 -1.47 7.41 -10.53
CA THR A 44 -2.45 7.54 -11.61
C THR A 44 -3.26 8.82 -11.51
N GLU A 45 -3.73 9.14 -10.31
CA GLU A 45 -4.67 10.23 -10.00
C GLU A 45 -3.95 11.44 -9.38
N GLY A 46 -2.70 11.25 -8.93
CA GLY A 46 -1.96 12.24 -8.18
C GLY A 46 -2.24 12.16 -6.68
N THR A 47 -1.63 13.06 -5.92
CA THR A 47 -1.70 13.06 -4.46
C THR A 47 -2.89 13.89 -3.96
N ILE A 48 -3.35 13.59 -2.73
CA ILE A 48 -4.51 14.27 -2.12
C ILE A 48 -4.23 15.74 -1.74
N ASP A 49 -2.98 16.18 -1.82
CA ASP A 49 -2.62 17.59 -1.65
C ASP A 49 -3.11 18.47 -2.81
N GLY A 50 -3.58 17.87 -3.90
CA GLY A 50 -4.15 18.56 -5.04
C GLY A 50 -3.09 19.32 -5.83
N LYS A 51 -1.85 18.82 -5.87
CA LYS A 51 -0.75 19.45 -6.59
C LYS A 51 -0.25 18.58 -7.73
N ILE A 52 0.20 19.22 -8.80
CA ILE A 52 0.87 18.57 -9.92
C ILE A 52 2.20 19.28 -10.22
N GLU A 53 3.19 18.53 -10.65
CA GLU A 53 4.47 19.09 -11.11
C GLU A 53 4.30 19.67 -12.52
N ASN A 54 4.72 20.91 -12.74
CA ASN A 54 4.76 21.53 -14.07
C ASN A 54 6.06 21.19 -14.82
N LEU A 55 6.18 21.61 -16.08
CA LEU A 55 7.39 21.39 -16.91
C LEU A 55 8.68 22.01 -16.33
N GLU A 56 8.57 22.96 -15.40
CA GLU A 56 9.70 23.59 -14.71
C GLU A 56 10.08 22.87 -13.41
N GLY A 57 9.42 21.75 -13.08
CA GLY A 57 9.62 21.00 -11.84
C GLY A 57 9.03 21.67 -10.61
N LYS A 58 8.01 22.52 -10.77
CA LYS A 58 7.33 23.22 -9.66
C LYS A 58 5.95 22.63 -9.42
N ASP A 59 5.63 22.39 -8.16
CA ASP A 59 4.29 22.02 -7.73
C ASP A 59 3.32 23.19 -7.94
N ILE A 60 2.23 22.95 -8.67
CA ILE A 60 1.13 23.88 -8.88
C ILE A 60 -0.18 23.26 -8.40
N ASP A 61 -1.07 24.09 -7.83
CA ASP A 61 -2.38 23.62 -7.37
C ASP A 61 -3.28 23.25 -8.56
N LEU A 62 -3.98 22.13 -8.43
CA LEU A 62 -5.03 21.73 -9.36
C LEU A 62 -6.21 22.69 -9.25
N PRO A 63 -6.75 23.18 -10.39
CA PRO A 63 -7.95 24.01 -10.37
C PRO A 63 -9.14 23.21 -9.82
N ARG A 64 -9.94 23.85 -8.95
CA ARG A 64 -11.15 23.27 -8.35
C ARG A 64 -12.41 23.58 -9.14
#